data_AF-A0AAD3Y5N6-F1
#
_entry.id   AF-A0AAD3Y5N6-F1
#
_cell.length_a   1.000
_cell.length_b   1.000
_cell.length_c   1.000
_cell.angle_alpha   90.00
_cell.angle_beta   90.00
_cell.angle_gamma   90.00
#
_symmetry.space_group_name_H-M   'P 1'
#
loop_
_entity.id
_entity.type
_entity.pdbx_description
1 polymer ?
#
loop_
_entity_poly.entity_id
_entity_poly.type
_entity_poly.pdbx_seq_one_letter_code
_entity_poly.pdbx_strand_id
1 'polypeptide(L)'
;MLAVMAYSRTVFGSLLPRWQSTQPAVARRIFILNRVFDLKMNTRHMAQSVASAKPPTSFHGFISRDPNASFPAEPGRYHLYISYACPWASRCFTVLKIKGLEEVISFSVVRSKWGKTKEGEDHSGWVFPASDTEESGAHPDPLNGARSIRALYELASPDYAGKFSVPVLWDKKLKTIVNNESSEIIRMFNSEFNDLAMNAELDLYPSHLRSQIDEINEWVLDRINSGVYKSGFAKSQEDYNEAVKKLFEALDRCEDILGKQRYLCGSMLTEADIRLFVTLIRFDEVYAVHFKCNRKMVREYPNLFNYTKEIYQFRK
;
A
#
# COMPACT_ATOMS: atom_id res chain seq x y z
N MET A 1 -6.04 22.06 17.91
CA MET A 1 -6.65 20.72 17.90
C MET A 1 -8.11 20.69 17.41
N LEU A 2 -8.89 21.78 17.54
CA LEU A 2 -10.18 21.97 16.84
C LEU A 2 -10.08 22.77 15.51
N ALA A 3 -8.96 23.48 15.28
CA ALA A 3 -8.76 24.30 14.08
C ALA A 3 -8.39 23.52 12.79
N VAL A 4 -7.87 22.29 12.91
CA VAL A 4 -7.48 21.46 11.75
C VAL A 4 -8.70 20.78 11.10
N MET A 5 -9.76 20.51 11.88
CA MET A 5 -11.01 19.94 11.37
C MET A 5 -11.84 20.95 10.54
N ALA A 6 -11.63 22.27 10.74
CA ALA A 6 -12.37 23.31 10.02
C ALA A 6 -11.72 23.67 8.66
N TYR A 7 -10.42 23.44 8.49
CA TYR A 7 -9.70 23.85 7.29
C TYR A 7 -9.95 22.92 6.08
N SER A 8 -10.14 21.62 6.33
CA SER A 8 -10.44 20.60 5.29
C SER A 8 -11.82 20.80 4.63
N ARG A 9 -12.84 21.22 5.38
CA ARG A 9 -14.18 21.51 4.81
C ARG A 9 -14.20 22.77 3.93
N THR A 10 -13.33 23.74 4.19
CA THR A 10 -13.44 25.08 3.59
C THR A 10 -12.73 25.17 2.23
N VAL A 11 -11.64 24.41 2.04
CA VAL A 11 -10.85 24.46 0.79
C VAL A 11 -11.48 23.63 -0.34
N PHE A 12 -12.20 22.54 -0.02
CA PHE A 12 -12.91 21.73 -1.03
C PHE A 12 -14.41 22.03 -1.12
N GLY A 13 -15.04 22.62 -0.10
CA GLY A 13 -16.45 23.00 -0.14
C GLY A 13 -16.79 24.14 -1.11
N SER A 14 -15.80 24.95 -1.51
CA SER A 14 -16.01 26.15 -2.35
C SER A 14 -15.84 25.91 -3.85
N LEU A 15 -15.41 24.72 -4.29
CA LEU A 15 -15.29 24.35 -5.71
C LEU A 15 -16.35 23.32 -6.18
N LEU A 16 -17.33 23.02 -5.34
CA LEU A 16 -18.29 21.93 -5.56
C LEU A 16 -19.66 22.28 -6.18
N PRO A 17 -20.14 23.53 -6.32
CA PRO A 17 -21.44 23.77 -6.96
C PRO A 17 -21.28 24.10 -8.45
N ARG A 18 -20.81 23.14 -9.26
CA ARG A 18 -21.09 23.11 -10.71
C ARG A 18 -21.10 21.71 -11.34
N TRP A 19 -20.94 20.66 -10.55
CA TRP A 19 -20.83 19.28 -11.03
C TRP A 19 -21.95 18.33 -10.55
N GLN A 20 -23.04 18.87 -9.99
CA GLN A 20 -24.16 18.06 -9.50
C GLN A 20 -25.26 17.75 -10.54
N SER A 21 -25.09 18.10 -11.82
CA SER A 21 -26.04 17.67 -12.85
C SER A 21 -25.34 16.94 -13.98
N THR A 22 -25.07 15.66 -13.76
CA THR A 22 -25.37 14.53 -14.68
C THR A 22 -24.60 13.28 -14.24
N GLN A 23 -25.33 12.16 -14.16
CA GLN A 23 -24.86 10.77 -13.99
C GLN A 23 -24.68 10.22 -12.54
N PRO A 24 -25.66 9.43 -12.04
CA PRO A 24 -25.60 8.73 -10.75
C PRO A 24 -24.47 7.69 -10.59
N ALA A 25 -23.82 7.28 -11.69
CA ALA A 25 -22.78 6.23 -11.67
C ALA A 25 -21.41 6.73 -11.15
N VAL A 26 -21.16 8.04 -11.18
CA VAL A 26 -19.90 8.66 -10.72
C VAL A 26 -19.83 8.70 -9.18
N ALA A 27 -20.99 8.83 -8.52
CA ALA A 27 -21.08 8.94 -7.06
C ALA A 27 -20.69 7.65 -6.30
N ARG A 28 -20.73 6.47 -6.95
CA ARG A 28 -20.37 5.18 -6.32
C ARG A 28 -18.90 4.79 -6.51
N ARG A 29 -18.17 5.40 -7.45
CA ARG A 29 -16.79 5.01 -7.80
C ARG A 29 -15.69 5.84 -7.11
N ILE A 30 -16.06 6.91 -6.41
CA ILE A 30 -15.15 7.78 -5.63
C ILE A 30 -15.06 7.33 -4.14
N PHE A 31 -15.77 6.27 -3.76
CA PHE A 31 -15.97 5.88 -2.36
C PHE A 31 -14.73 5.25 -1.69
N ILE A 32 -13.77 4.71 -2.45
CA ILE A 32 -12.63 3.94 -1.92
C ILE A 32 -11.56 4.83 -1.27
N LEU A 33 -11.45 6.10 -1.65
CA LEU A 33 -10.27 6.92 -1.33
C LEU A 33 -10.55 8.18 -0.51
N ASN A 34 -11.80 8.63 -0.37
CA ASN A 34 -12.16 9.68 0.60
C ASN A 34 -11.82 9.32 2.06
N ARG A 35 -11.43 8.07 2.36
CA ARG A 35 -11.13 7.59 3.72
C ARG A 35 -9.65 7.39 4.06
N VAL A 36 -8.72 7.53 3.10
CA VAL A 36 -7.30 7.73 3.46
C VAL A 36 -7.15 9.00 4.31
N PHE A 37 -8.07 9.96 4.14
CA PHE A 37 -8.05 11.29 4.73
C PHE A 37 -8.49 11.40 6.20
N ASP A 38 -8.95 10.33 6.87
CA ASP A 38 -9.46 10.38 8.25
C ASP A 38 -8.60 9.60 9.28
N LEU A 39 -7.34 9.31 8.91
CA LEU A 39 -6.42 8.49 9.69
C LEU A 39 -5.80 9.24 10.89
N LYS A 40 -6.40 9.09 12.07
CA LYS A 40 -5.64 9.18 13.33
C LYS A 40 -4.87 7.87 13.56
N MET A 41 -3.68 7.74 12.99
CA MET A 41 -2.76 6.64 13.29
C MET A 41 -2.18 6.80 14.70
N ASN A 42 -2.19 5.73 15.51
CA ASN A 42 -1.51 5.68 16.81
C ASN A 42 -0.11 5.10 16.61
N THR A 43 0.93 5.93 16.64
CA THR A 43 2.23 5.64 15.99
C THR A 43 3.37 5.24 16.90
N ARG A 44 3.18 5.26 18.23
CA ARG A 44 4.20 4.75 19.16
C ARG A 44 4.56 3.28 18.89
N HIS A 45 3.60 2.46 18.45
CA HIS A 45 3.84 1.04 18.15
C HIS A 45 4.26 0.79 16.69
N MET A 46 3.82 1.61 15.73
CA MET A 46 4.34 1.53 14.34
C MET A 46 5.84 1.84 14.28
N ALA A 47 6.33 2.74 15.14
CA ALA A 47 7.73 3.12 15.26
C ALA A 47 8.67 1.94 15.52
N GLN A 48 8.29 1.01 16.40
CA GLN A 48 9.09 -0.20 16.68
C GLN A 48 9.17 -1.15 15.46
N SER A 49 8.24 -1.04 14.50
CA SER A 49 8.22 -1.92 13.34
C SER A 49 9.09 -1.43 12.16
N VAL A 50 9.41 -0.14 12.06
CA VAL A 50 10.10 0.45 10.88
C VAL A 50 11.42 1.16 11.21
N ALA A 51 11.67 1.54 12.48
CA ALA A 51 12.85 2.32 12.87
C ALA A 51 14.16 1.50 12.97
N SER A 52 14.06 0.18 13.07
CA SER A 52 15.19 -0.73 12.80
C SER A 52 15.04 -1.23 11.36
N ALA A 53 16.16 -1.41 10.65
CA ALA A 53 16.21 -2.04 9.33
C ALA A 53 15.11 -3.11 9.24
N LYS A 54 14.10 -2.90 8.38
CA LYS A 54 12.88 -3.73 8.30
C LYS A 54 13.34 -5.19 8.38
N PRO A 55 13.08 -5.93 9.47
CA PRO A 55 13.49 -7.32 9.54
C PRO A 55 12.82 -8.03 8.35
N PRO A 56 13.54 -8.97 7.71
CA PRO A 56 13.04 -9.60 6.51
C PRO A 56 11.66 -10.21 6.77
N THR A 57 10.83 -10.20 5.74
CA THR A 57 9.62 -11.01 5.67
C THR A 57 9.98 -12.49 5.79
N SER A 58 8.99 -13.33 6.09
CA SER A 58 9.25 -14.71 6.50
C SER A 58 8.63 -15.74 5.56
N PHE A 59 7.61 -15.34 4.81
CA PHE A 59 6.92 -16.21 3.86
C PHE A 59 7.24 -15.74 2.45
N HIS A 60 7.93 -16.60 1.70
CA HIS A 60 8.44 -16.36 0.35
C HIS A 60 7.99 -17.44 -0.64
N GLY A 61 6.85 -18.08 -0.38
CA GLY A 61 6.21 -18.96 -1.35
C GLY A 61 5.85 -18.19 -2.62
N PHE A 62 5.83 -18.89 -3.75
CA PHE A 62 5.64 -18.29 -5.07
C PHE A 62 4.50 -19.00 -5.80
N ILE A 63 3.52 -18.22 -6.25
CA ILE A 63 2.45 -18.71 -7.12
C ILE A 63 3.01 -18.82 -8.53
N SER A 64 2.74 -19.92 -9.22
CA SER A 64 3.25 -20.19 -10.57
C SER A 64 2.12 -20.55 -11.52
N ARG A 65 2.28 -20.24 -12.80
CA ARG A 65 1.41 -20.75 -13.88
C ARG A 65 1.53 -22.25 -14.12
N ASP A 66 2.60 -22.88 -13.63
CA ASP A 66 2.73 -24.34 -13.71
C ASP A 66 1.65 -25.00 -12.83
N PRO A 67 0.73 -25.79 -13.42
CA PRO A 67 -0.32 -26.46 -12.66
C PRO A 67 0.21 -27.48 -11.64
N ASN A 68 1.48 -27.90 -11.76
CA ASN A 68 2.13 -28.83 -10.83
C ASN A 68 2.94 -28.13 -9.73
N ALA A 69 2.98 -26.79 -9.71
CA ALA A 69 3.66 -26.06 -8.64
C ALA A 69 2.96 -26.27 -7.29
N SER A 70 3.66 -26.04 -6.18
CA SER A 70 3.07 -26.08 -4.83
C SER A 70 1.90 -25.09 -4.69
N PHE A 71 2.03 -23.94 -5.36
CA PHE A 71 1.01 -22.89 -5.44
C PHE A 71 0.72 -22.59 -6.93
N PRO A 72 -0.15 -23.35 -7.61
CA PRO A 72 -0.55 -23.09 -8.99
C PRO A 72 -1.57 -21.93 -9.06
N ALA A 73 -1.49 -21.09 -10.08
CA ALA A 73 -2.38 -19.94 -10.32
C ALA A 73 -3.83 -20.37 -10.61
N GLU A 74 -4.59 -20.69 -9.56
CA GLU A 74 -5.96 -21.19 -9.65
C GLU A 74 -7.00 -20.11 -9.27
N PRO A 75 -8.08 -19.93 -10.07
CA PRO A 75 -9.11 -18.97 -9.75
C PRO A 75 -9.84 -19.33 -8.47
N GLY A 76 -10.03 -18.34 -7.60
CA GLY A 76 -10.72 -18.53 -6.33
C GLY A 76 -9.94 -19.33 -5.30
N ARG A 77 -8.64 -19.65 -5.49
CA ARG A 77 -7.81 -20.30 -4.45
C ARG A 77 -7.21 -19.32 -3.45
N TYR A 78 -6.78 -18.16 -3.92
CA TYR A 78 -6.00 -17.23 -3.11
C TYR A 78 -6.84 -16.11 -2.52
N HIS A 79 -6.34 -15.55 -1.42
CA HIS A 79 -6.95 -14.41 -0.74
C HIS A 79 -5.89 -13.42 -0.26
N LEU A 80 -6.15 -12.12 -0.40
CA LEU A 80 -5.23 -11.07 0.01
C LEU A 80 -5.77 -10.32 1.25
N TYR A 81 -5.07 -10.40 2.38
CA TYR A 81 -5.37 -9.58 3.54
C TYR A 81 -4.55 -8.28 3.51
N ILE A 82 -5.23 -7.14 3.63
CA ILE A 82 -4.63 -5.81 3.53
C ILE A 82 -5.10 -4.86 4.63
N SER A 83 -4.40 -3.74 4.76
CA SER A 83 -4.95 -2.51 5.35
C SER A 83 -4.83 -1.38 4.32
N TYR A 84 -5.90 -0.61 4.11
CA TYR A 84 -5.84 0.61 3.30
C TYR A 84 -4.84 1.64 3.85
N ALA A 85 -4.50 1.56 5.14
CA ALA A 85 -3.53 2.45 5.75
C ALA A 85 -2.07 2.11 5.39
N CYS A 86 -1.79 0.84 5.07
CA CYS A 86 -0.43 0.35 4.81
C CYS A 86 -0.02 0.57 3.34
N PRO A 87 1.08 1.31 3.06
CA PRO A 87 1.53 1.53 1.69
C PRO A 87 2.01 0.23 1.02
N TRP A 88 2.64 -0.69 1.77
CA TRP A 88 3.09 -1.98 1.24
C TRP A 88 1.92 -2.85 0.77
N ALA A 89 0.86 -2.94 1.57
CA ALA A 89 -0.35 -3.67 1.21
C ALA A 89 -1.12 -2.98 0.06
N SER A 90 -1.07 -1.65 0.02
CA SER A 90 -1.68 -0.87 -1.06
C SER A 90 -1.05 -1.16 -2.41
N ARG A 91 0.25 -1.51 -2.50
CA ARG A 91 0.88 -1.94 -3.76
C ARG A 91 0.19 -3.17 -4.33
N CYS A 92 0.07 -4.21 -3.51
CA CYS A 92 -0.58 -5.46 -3.90
C CYS A 92 -2.03 -5.22 -4.29
N PHE A 93 -2.76 -4.42 -3.50
CA PHE A 93 -4.14 -4.07 -3.82
C PHE A 93 -4.27 -3.29 -5.13
N THR A 94 -3.40 -2.30 -5.37
CA THR A 94 -3.38 -1.54 -6.63
C THR A 94 -3.12 -2.47 -7.82
N VAL A 95 -2.11 -3.34 -7.74
CA VAL A 95 -1.79 -4.29 -8.82
C VAL A 95 -2.94 -5.27 -9.06
N LEU A 96 -3.54 -5.83 -8.00
CA LEU A 96 -4.73 -6.68 -8.09
C LEU A 96 -5.87 -5.97 -8.85
N LYS A 97 -6.12 -4.69 -8.54
CA LYS A 97 -7.18 -3.92 -9.19
C LYS A 97 -6.87 -3.57 -10.66
N ILE A 98 -5.66 -3.11 -10.98
CA ILE A 98 -5.33 -2.69 -12.35
C ILE A 98 -5.11 -3.86 -13.30
N LYS A 99 -4.68 -5.04 -12.80
CA LYS A 99 -4.67 -6.29 -13.56
C LYS A 99 -6.07 -6.89 -13.73
N GLY A 100 -7.07 -6.41 -12.97
CA GLY A 100 -8.43 -6.94 -13.01
C GLY A 100 -8.54 -8.34 -12.43
N LEU A 101 -7.86 -8.60 -11.31
CA LEU A 101 -7.79 -9.91 -10.64
C LEU A 101 -8.82 -10.08 -9.52
N GLU A 102 -9.74 -9.14 -9.34
CA GLU A 102 -10.68 -9.15 -8.21
C GLU A 102 -11.75 -10.25 -8.26
N GLU A 103 -12.00 -10.84 -9.44
CA GLU A 103 -12.84 -12.05 -9.57
C GLU A 103 -12.03 -13.34 -9.35
N VAL A 104 -10.69 -13.26 -9.36
CA VAL A 104 -9.76 -14.40 -9.27
C VAL A 104 -9.19 -14.54 -7.86
N ILE A 105 -8.84 -13.41 -7.24
CA ILE A 105 -8.22 -13.31 -5.92
C ILE A 105 -9.12 -12.42 -5.06
N SER A 106 -9.78 -13.01 -4.07
CA SER A 106 -10.56 -12.23 -3.11
C SER A 106 -9.66 -11.50 -2.12
N PHE A 107 -10.19 -10.49 -1.42
CA PHE A 107 -9.41 -9.74 -0.44
C PHE A 107 -10.26 -9.33 0.76
N SER A 108 -9.61 -9.12 1.90
CA SER A 108 -10.21 -8.62 3.14
C SER A 108 -9.36 -7.51 3.72
N VAL A 109 -10.04 -6.57 4.37
CA VAL A 109 -9.42 -5.34 4.88
C VAL A 109 -9.57 -5.31 6.39
N VAL A 110 -8.44 -5.16 7.09
CA VAL A 110 -8.42 -4.92 8.54
C VAL A 110 -8.72 -3.47 8.87
N ARG A 111 -8.99 -3.21 10.16
CA ARG A 111 -9.14 -1.85 10.66
C ARG A 111 -7.89 -1.01 10.40
N SER A 112 -8.12 0.28 10.20
CA SER A 112 -7.06 1.28 10.01
C SER A 112 -6.22 1.51 11.26
N LYS A 113 -6.79 1.28 12.45
CA LYS A 113 -6.11 1.44 13.74
C LYS A 113 -5.71 0.09 14.31
N TRP A 114 -4.49 0.02 14.84
CA TRP A 114 -4.03 -1.15 15.57
C TRP A 114 -4.83 -1.33 16.86
N GLY A 115 -5.05 -2.59 17.23
CA GLY A 115 -5.70 -3.01 18.47
C GLY A 115 -5.01 -4.21 19.09
N LYS A 116 -5.47 -4.62 20.28
CA LYS A 116 -4.95 -5.83 20.95
C LYS A 116 -5.17 -7.05 20.06
N THR A 117 -4.10 -7.79 19.83
CA THR A 117 -4.12 -8.94 18.90
C THR A 117 -4.48 -10.26 19.56
N LYS A 118 -4.28 -10.36 20.88
CA LYS A 118 -4.54 -11.53 21.69
C LYS A 118 -4.86 -11.09 23.13
N GLU A 119 -5.83 -11.73 23.75
CA GLU A 119 -6.20 -11.47 25.14
C GLU A 119 -5.08 -11.94 26.09
N GLY A 120 -4.84 -11.20 27.16
CA GLY A 120 -3.79 -11.52 28.14
C GLY A 120 -2.36 -11.13 27.73
N GLU A 121 -2.12 -10.71 26.49
CA GLU A 121 -0.80 -10.28 26.02
C GLU A 121 -0.77 -8.79 25.66
N ASP A 122 0.38 -8.13 25.87
CA ASP A 122 0.59 -6.70 25.55
C ASP A 122 1.09 -6.49 24.10
N HIS A 123 0.50 -7.21 23.14
CA HIS A 123 0.82 -7.05 21.73
C HIS A 123 -0.35 -6.40 20.97
N SER A 124 -0.06 -5.27 20.32
CA SER A 124 -0.99 -4.53 19.46
C SER A 124 -0.58 -4.59 17.98
N GLY A 125 -1.55 -4.73 17.08
CA GLY A 125 -1.33 -4.89 15.66
C GLY A 125 -2.62 -4.81 14.86
N TRP A 126 -2.58 -5.33 13.63
CA TRP A 126 -3.72 -5.33 12.72
C TRP A 126 -4.85 -6.25 13.20
N VAL A 127 -6.04 -5.68 13.36
CA VAL A 127 -7.24 -6.37 13.86
C VAL A 127 -8.40 -6.23 12.88
N PHE A 128 -9.20 -7.28 12.76
CA PHE A 128 -10.46 -7.22 12.02
C PHE A 128 -11.53 -6.49 12.84
N PRO A 129 -12.49 -5.80 12.20
CA PRO A 129 -13.66 -5.30 12.92
C PRO A 129 -14.52 -6.46 13.42
N ALA A 130 -15.29 -6.20 14.49
CA ALA A 130 -16.22 -7.16 15.07
C ALA A 130 -17.51 -7.29 14.23
N SER A 131 -17.86 -6.28 13.43
CA SER A 131 -19.00 -6.29 12.52
C SER A 131 -18.76 -5.42 11.28
N ASP A 132 -19.58 -5.63 10.24
CA ASP A 132 -19.53 -4.86 8.99
C ASP A 132 -19.86 -3.37 9.14
N THR A 133 -20.39 -2.98 10.31
CA THR A 133 -20.80 -1.60 10.60
C THR A 133 -19.76 -0.83 11.41
N GLU A 134 -18.76 -1.51 11.99
CA GLU A 134 -17.76 -0.86 12.87
C GLU A 134 -16.85 0.09 12.08
N GLU A 135 -16.38 -0.33 10.91
CA GLU A 135 -15.49 0.47 10.07
C GLU A 135 -15.78 0.21 8.59
N SER A 136 -16.30 1.22 7.90
CA SER A 136 -16.67 1.10 6.49
C SER A 136 -15.48 0.68 5.62
N GLY A 137 -15.68 -0.38 4.84
CA GLY A 137 -14.67 -0.96 3.95
C GLY A 137 -13.74 -1.95 4.63
N ALA A 138 -13.87 -2.16 5.95
CA ALA A 138 -13.29 -3.27 6.68
C ALA A 138 -14.41 -4.21 7.14
N HIS A 139 -14.12 -5.51 7.15
CA HIS A 139 -15.11 -6.55 7.42
C HIS A 139 -14.48 -7.63 8.31
N PRO A 140 -15.27 -8.33 9.14
CA PRO A 140 -14.78 -9.52 9.85
C PRO A 140 -14.12 -10.50 8.87
N ASP A 141 -13.11 -11.25 9.32
CA ASP A 141 -12.44 -12.24 8.46
C ASP A 141 -13.43 -13.33 8.02
N PRO A 142 -13.77 -13.43 6.72
CA PRO A 142 -14.78 -14.36 6.25
C PRO A 142 -14.24 -15.79 6.08
N LEU A 143 -12.93 -15.99 6.18
CA LEU A 143 -12.30 -17.28 5.86
C LEU A 143 -11.94 -18.10 7.10
N ASN A 144 -11.28 -17.48 8.08
CA ASN A 144 -10.77 -18.19 9.26
C ASN A 144 -11.43 -17.73 10.56
N GLY A 145 -12.32 -16.72 10.51
CA GLY A 145 -12.88 -16.09 11.71
C GLY A 145 -11.80 -15.43 12.59
N ALA A 146 -10.65 -15.09 12.00
CA ALA A 146 -9.54 -14.50 12.74
C ALA A 146 -9.92 -13.12 13.28
N ARG A 147 -9.56 -12.86 14.55
CA ARG A 147 -9.71 -11.52 15.15
C ARG A 147 -8.58 -10.57 14.77
N SER A 148 -7.43 -11.10 14.38
CA SER A 148 -6.22 -10.31 14.07
C SER A 148 -5.38 -10.96 12.98
N ILE A 149 -4.52 -10.18 12.32
CA ILE A 149 -3.53 -10.72 11.38
C ILE A 149 -2.57 -11.66 12.09
N ARG A 150 -2.23 -11.38 13.36
CA ARG A 150 -1.42 -12.28 14.18
C ARG A 150 -2.00 -13.69 14.22
N ALA A 151 -3.32 -13.83 14.40
CA ALA A 151 -3.97 -15.14 14.42
C ALA A 151 -3.81 -15.91 13.09
N LEU A 152 -3.71 -15.22 11.94
CA LEU A 152 -3.44 -15.87 10.65
C LEU A 152 -2.00 -16.42 10.56
N TYR A 153 -1.02 -15.68 11.10
CA TYR A 153 0.37 -16.16 11.16
C TYR A 153 0.51 -17.34 12.12
N GLU A 154 -0.13 -17.27 13.30
CA GLU A 154 -0.17 -18.38 14.26
C GLU A 154 -0.87 -19.61 13.68
N LEU A 155 -1.90 -19.42 12.84
CA LEU A 155 -2.56 -20.51 12.11
C LEU A 155 -1.65 -21.16 11.07
N ALA A 156 -0.87 -20.37 10.33
CA ALA A 156 0.05 -20.87 9.31
C ALA A 156 1.33 -21.47 9.89
N SER A 157 1.79 -20.97 11.04
CA SER A 157 3.02 -21.39 11.71
C SER A 157 2.90 -21.11 13.22
N PRO A 158 2.54 -22.12 14.04
CA PRO A 158 2.31 -21.93 15.49
C PRO A 158 3.48 -21.33 16.26
N ASP A 159 4.72 -21.64 15.84
CA ASP A 159 5.95 -21.15 16.48
C ASP A 159 6.49 -19.86 15.82
N TYR A 160 5.65 -19.12 15.10
CA TYR A 160 6.07 -17.91 14.41
C TYR A 160 6.42 -16.78 15.40
N ALA A 161 7.70 -16.37 15.41
CA ALA A 161 8.22 -15.32 16.27
C ALA A 161 8.50 -13.98 15.54
N GLY A 162 8.13 -13.88 14.26
CA GLY A 162 8.39 -12.69 13.44
C GLY A 162 7.33 -11.59 13.60
N LYS A 163 7.38 -10.58 12.71
CA LYS A 163 6.38 -9.51 12.67
C LYS A 163 5.10 -9.98 11.99
N PHE A 164 3.95 -9.56 12.53
CA PHE A 164 2.62 -9.83 11.99
C PHE A 164 2.19 -8.71 11.02
N SER A 165 2.76 -8.70 9.81
CA SER A 165 2.55 -7.62 8.83
C SER A 165 1.44 -7.90 7.83
N VAL A 166 0.94 -6.83 7.21
CA VAL A 166 0.20 -6.86 5.94
C VAL A 166 1.07 -6.28 4.82
N PRO A 167 0.95 -6.73 3.57
CA PRO A 167 -0.03 -7.70 3.05
C PRO A 167 0.23 -9.14 3.49
N VAL A 168 -0.80 -9.98 3.43
CA VAL A 168 -0.70 -11.44 3.54
C VAL A 168 -1.40 -12.06 2.34
N LEU A 169 -0.66 -12.78 1.50
CA LEU A 169 -1.21 -13.61 0.43
C LEU A 169 -1.46 -15.01 1.00
N TRP A 170 -2.72 -15.38 1.10
CA TRP A 170 -3.21 -16.59 1.78
C TRP A 170 -3.67 -17.64 0.78
N ASP A 171 -3.31 -18.90 1.03
CA ASP A 171 -3.85 -20.06 0.31
C ASP A 171 -5.03 -20.65 1.09
N LYS A 172 -6.23 -20.60 0.50
CA LYS A 172 -7.44 -21.14 1.14
C LYS A 172 -7.48 -22.67 1.18
N LYS A 173 -6.82 -23.35 0.24
CA LYS A 173 -6.78 -24.82 0.20
C LYS A 173 -5.84 -25.36 1.27
N LEU A 174 -4.64 -24.80 1.35
CA LEU A 174 -3.61 -25.24 2.30
C LEU A 174 -3.71 -24.56 3.67
N LYS A 175 -4.58 -23.55 3.82
CA LYS A 175 -4.75 -22.75 5.03
C LYS A 175 -3.41 -22.22 5.58
N THR A 176 -2.62 -21.65 4.69
CA THR A 176 -1.29 -21.13 5.02
C THR A 176 -1.01 -19.81 4.31
N ILE A 177 0.03 -19.11 4.76
CA ILE A 177 0.55 -17.92 4.10
C ILE A 177 1.45 -18.36 2.96
N VAL A 178 1.11 -17.96 1.73
CA VAL A 178 1.97 -18.12 0.56
C VAL A 178 3.12 -17.14 0.67
N ASN A 179 2.81 -15.85 0.80
CA ASN A 179 3.81 -14.79 0.76
C ASN A 179 3.38 -13.57 1.59
N ASN A 180 4.32 -12.90 2.25
CA ASN A 180 4.08 -11.63 2.96
C ASN A 180 5.03 -10.49 2.55
N GLU A 181 5.76 -10.63 1.44
CA GLU A 181 6.56 -9.58 0.81
C GLU A 181 5.82 -8.93 -0.37
N SER A 182 5.44 -7.68 -0.16
CA SER A 182 4.72 -6.87 -1.15
C SER A 182 5.39 -6.82 -2.52
N SER A 183 6.73 -6.77 -2.58
CA SER A 183 7.45 -6.69 -3.86
C SER A 183 7.39 -7.99 -4.65
N GLU A 184 7.31 -9.14 -4.00
CA GLU A 184 7.17 -10.43 -4.67
C GLU A 184 5.71 -10.66 -5.09
N ILE A 185 4.76 -10.31 -4.21
CA ILE A 185 3.32 -10.43 -4.50
C ILE A 185 2.93 -9.65 -5.75
N ILE A 186 3.41 -8.42 -5.93
CA ILE A 186 3.08 -7.65 -7.14
C ILE A 186 3.66 -8.26 -8.42
N ARG A 187 4.82 -8.95 -8.34
CA ARG A 187 5.41 -9.66 -9.48
C ARG A 187 4.57 -10.89 -9.84
N MET A 188 4.14 -11.66 -8.84
CA MET A 188 3.22 -12.78 -9.05
C MET A 188 1.90 -12.31 -9.69
N PHE A 189 1.30 -11.23 -9.19
CA PHE A 189 0.07 -10.68 -9.77
C PHE A 189 0.29 -10.13 -11.19
N ASN A 190 1.49 -9.66 -11.51
CA ASN A 190 1.81 -9.12 -12.82
C ASN A 190 1.80 -10.18 -13.93
N SER A 191 2.36 -11.38 -13.68
CA SER A 191 2.57 -12.40 -14.72
C SER A 191 1.83 -13.71 -14.50
N GLU A 192 1.71 -14.17 -13.25
CA GLU A 192 1.33 -15.56 -12.96
C GLU A 192 -0.16 -15.82 -13.13
N PHE A 193 -0.97 -14.76 -13.12
CA PHE A 193 -2.42 -14.84 -13.33
C PHE A 193 -2.84 -14.30 -14.70
N ASN A 194 -1.93 -14.12 -15.66
CA ASN A 194 -2.25 -13.48 -16.93
C ASN A 194 -3.35 -14.23 -17.73
N ASP A 195 -3.47 -15.55 -17.60
CA ASP A 195 -4.56 -16.32 -18.26
C ASP A 195 -5.95 -16.07 -17.64
N LEU A 196 -5.98 -15.47 -16.44
CA LEU A 196 -7.18 -15.20 -15.66
C LEU A 196 -7.44 -13.69 -15.47
N ALA A 197 -6.49 -12.83 -15.85
CA ALA A 197 -6.53 -11.40 -15.66
C ALA A 197 -7.37 -10.71 -16.74
N MET A 198 -8.26 -9.77 -16.36
CA MET A 198 -8.99 -8.96 -17.35
C MET A 198 -8.05 -8.08 -18.18
N ASN A 199 -6.94 -7.62 -17.57
CA ASN A 199 -5.95 -6.77 -18.21
C ASN A 199 -4.60 -7.51 -18.33
N ALA A 200 -4.62 -8.68 -18.98
CA ALA A 200 -3.45 -9.54 -19.16
C ALA A 200 -2.27 -8.82 -19.86
N GLU A 201 -2.58 -7.98 -20.85
CA GLU A 201 -1.59 -7.21 -21.63
C GLU A 201 -0.85 -6.13 -20.84
N LEU A 202 -1.36 -5.72 -19.67
CA LEU A 202 -0.67 -4.76 -18.81
C LEU A 202 0.52 -5.45 -18.14
N ASP A 203 1.72 -5.19 -18.62
CA ASP A 203 2.97 -5.65 -18.01
C ASP A 203 3.68 -4.50 -17.27
N LEU A 204 3.72 -4.60 -15.95
CA LEU A 204 4.37 -3.65 -15.04
C LEU A 204 5.87 -3.92 -14.87
N TYR A 205 6.40 -4.99 -15.47
CA TYR A 205 7.82 -5.35 -15.45
C TYR A 205 8.33 -5.95 -16.78
N PRO A 206 8.18 -5.20 -17.88
CA PRO A 206 8.56 -5.67 -19.19
C PRO A 206 10.08 -5.85 -19.27
N SER A 207 10.51 -6.88 -20.00
CA SER A 207 11.91 -7.31 -20.09
C SER A 207 12.88 -6.18 -20.43
N HIS A 208 12.51 -5.31 -21.36
CA HIS A 208 13.34 -4.20 -21.84
C HIS A 208 13.50 -3.04 -20.86
N LEU A 209 12.68 -2.96 -19.79
CA LEU A 209 12.79 -1.93 -18.75
C LEU A 209 13.30 -2.47 -17.40
N ARG A 210 13.55 -3.79 -17.26
CA ARG A 210 13.82 -4.40 -15.94
C ARG A 210 14.99 -3.76 -15.21
N SER A 211 16.12 -3.58 -15.89
CA SER A 211 17.30 -2.96 -15.28
C SER A 211 17.02 -1.55 -14.77
N GLN A 212 16.27 -0.74 -15.54
CA GLN A 212 15.89 0.61 -15.13
C GLN A 212 14.89 0.60 -13.97
N ILE A 213 13.90 -0.31 -14.02
CA ILE A 213 12.92 -0.49 -12.95
C ILE A 213 13.62 -0.88 -11.64
N ASP A 214 14.58 -1.80 -11.70
CA ASP A 214 15.28 -2.29 -10.52
C ASP A 214 16.19 -1.22 -9.92
N GLU A 215 16.93 -0.46 -10.75
CA GLU A 215 17.71 0.70 -10.30
C GLU A 215 16.80 1.73 -9.61
N ILE A 216 15.68 2.08 -10.23
CA ILE A 216 14.74 3.06 -9.68
C ILE A 216 14.12 2.56 -8.38
N ASN A 217 13.71 1.31 -8.34
CA ASN A 217 13.12 0.69 -7.16
C ASN A 217 14.06 0.69 -5.97
N GLU A 218 15.37 0.52 -6.18
CA GLU A 218 16.36 0.51 -5.11
C GLU A 218 16.39 1.85 -4.37
N TRP A 219 16.63 2.95 -5.08
CA TRP A 219 16.73 4.25 -4.43
C TRP A 219 15.37 4.81 -4.01
N VAL A 220 14.27 4.50 -4.73
CA VAL A 220 12.91 4.86 -4.29
C VAL A 220 12.57 4.13 -2.98
N LEU A 221 12.92 2.85 -2.86
CA LEU A 221 12.70 2.08 -1.63
C LEU A 221 13.50 2.66 -0.47
N ASP A 222 14.80 2.88 -0.66
CA ASP A 222 15.70 3.31 0.41
C ASP A 222 15.43 4.75 0.85
N ARG A 223 15.27 5.66 -0.11
CA ARG A 223 15.25 7.11 0.13
C ARG A 223 13.86 7.71 0.22
N ILE A 224 12.84 7.10 -0.40
CA ILE A 224 11.47 7.63 -0.38
C ILE A 224 10.56 6.75 0.47
N ASN A 225 10.33 5.50 0.07
CA ASN A 225 9.36 4.63 0.73
C ASN A 225 9.76 4.34 2.18
N SER A 226 11.04 4.04 2.42
CA SER A 226 11.59 3.88 3.78
C SER A 226 12.06 5.21 4.35
N GLY A 227 12.46 6.17 3.50
CA GLY A 227 12.95 7.48 3.92
C GLY A 227 11.98 8.25 4.79
N VAL A 228 10.68 8.27 4.45
CA VAL A 228 9.65 8.91 5.29
C VAL A 228 9.59 8.31 6.70
N TYR A 229 9.77 6.99 6.83
CA TYR A 229 9.79 6.31 8.12
C TYR A 229 11.10 6.54 8.88
N LYS A 230 12.24 6.55 8.17
CA LYS A 230 13.55 6.90 8.75
C LYS A 230 13.52 8.31 9.35
N SER A 231 12.92 9.28 8.65
CA SER A 231 12.68 10.62 9.18
C SER A 231 11.71 10.60 10.37
N GLY A 232 10.54 9.97 10.21
CA GLY A 232 9.49 10.00 11.22
C GLY A 232 9.83 9.30 12.54
N PHE A 233 10.74 8.33 12.51
CA PHE A 233 11.15 7.54 13.67
C PHE A 233 12.62 7.73 14.09
N ALA A 234 13.31 8.73 13.52
CA ALA A 234 14.63 9.12 13.96
C ALA A 234 14.64 9.40 15.48
N LYS A 235 15.68 8.93 16.16
CA LYS A 235 15.85 9.09 17.62
C LYS A 235 16.77 10.25 17.99
N SER A 236 17.49 10.80 17.02
CA SER A 236 18.37 11.96 17.15
C SER A 236 18.03 13.01 16.09
N GLN A 237 18.46 14.25 16.32
CA GLN A 237 18.26 15.33 15.36
C GLN A 237 19.12 15.12 14.11
N GLU A 238 20.30 14.53 14.28
CA GLU A 238 21.26 14.19 13.24
C GLU A 238 20.68 13.15 12.28
N ASP A 239 20.15 12.04 12.80
CA ASP A 239 19.51 10.98 11.99
C ASP A 239 18.30 11.53 11.22
N TYR A 240 17.51 12.39 11.88
CA TYR A 240 16.38 13.05 11.24
C TYR A 240 16.83 13.95 10.08
N ASN A 241 17.83 14.81 10.32
CA ASN A 241 18.36 15.75 9.34
C ASN A 241 18.93 15.01 8.12
N GLU A 242 19.65 13.93 8.34
CA GLU A 242 20.19 13.10 7.26
C GLU A 242 19.08 12.41 6.46
N ALA A 243 18.13 11.77 7.14
CA ALA A 243 17.03 11.06 6.50
C ALA A 243 16.13 12.00 5.69
N VAL A 244 15.75 13.14 6.26
CA VAL A 244 14.88 14.11 5.59
C VAL A 244 15.59 14.78 4.41
N LYS A 245 16.90 15.05 4.52
CA LYS A 245 17.70 15.54 3.39
C LYS A 245 17.71 14.55 2.24
N LYS A 246 18.04 13.28 2.49
CA LYS A 246 18.08 12.21 1.47
C LYS A 246 16.71 11.98 0.82
N LEU A 247 15.63 12.05 1.60
CA LEU A 247 14.26 11.95 1.11
C LEU A 247 13.96 13.03 0.08
N PHE A 248 14.28 14.27 0.43
CA PHE A 248 13.96 15.41 -0.40
C PHE A 248 14.84 15.51 -1.66
N GLU A 249 16.13 15.16 -1.58
CA GLU A 249 16.98 14.99 -2.76
C GLU A 249 16.42 13.94 -3.73
N ALA A 250 15.84 12.86 -3.21
CA ALA A 250 15.22 11.83 -4.04
C ALA A 250 13.88 12.29 -4.66
N LEU A 251 13.08 13.08 -3.94
CA LEU A 251 11.87 13.70 -4.50
C LEU A 251 12.21 14.73 -5.59
N ASP A 252 13.25 15.54 -5.40
CA ASP A 252 13.76 16.45 -6.42
C ASP A 252 14.22 15.66 -7.67
N ARG A 253 14.91 14.53 -7.50
CA ARG A 253 15.26 13.62 -8.61
C ARG A 253 14.02 13.08 -9.33
N CYS A 254 12.98 12.67 -8.61
CA CYS A 254 11.71 12.24 -9.24
C CYS A 254 11.09 13.38 -10.06
N GLU A 255 11.06 14.59 -9.52
CA GLU A 255 10.51 15.77 -10.19
C GLU A 255 11.23 16.07 -11.52
N ASP A 256 12.56 15.97 -11.52
CA ASP A 256 13.40 16.18 -12.71
C ASP A 256 13.18 15.11 -13.78
N ILE A 257 13.02 13.84 -13.37
CA ILE A 257 12.70 12.73 -14.27
C ILE A 257 11.32 12.98 -14.88
N LEU A 258 10.31 13.26 -14.05
CA LEU A 258 8.92 13.44 -14.49
C LEU A 258 8.70 14.74 -15.29
N GLY A 259 9.65 15.66 -15.26
CA GLY A 259 9.66 16.82 -16.15
C GLY A 259 10.07 16.50 -17.60
N LYS A 260 10.63 15.31 -17.85
CA LYS A 260 11.15 14.89 -19.17
C LYS A 260 10.36 13.74 -19.78
N GLN A 261 9.62 13.00 -18.96
CA GLN A 261 8.92 11.78 -19.34
C GLN A 261 7.70 11.56 -18.43
N ARG A 262 6.76 10.74 -18.90
CA ARG A 262 5.45 10.57 -18.26
C ARG A 262 5.51 9.77 -16.95
N TYR A 263 6.36 8.74 -16.90
CA TYR A 263 6.53 7.81 -15.79
C TYR A 263 8.00 7.67 -15.43
N LEU A 264 8.33 6.99 -14.34
CA LEU A 264 9.71 6.86 -13.84
C LEU A 264 10.63 6.13 -14.83
N CYS A 265 10.09 5.19 -15.61
CA CYS A 265 10.85 4.38 -16.57
C CYS A 265 10.50 4.70 -18.04
N GLY A 266 10.08 5.93 -18.32
CA GLY A 266 9.78 6.41 -19.68
C GLY A 266 8.30 6.71 -19.89
N SER A 267 7.71 6.18 -20.97
CA SER A 267 6.33 6.47 -21.38
C SER A 267 5.30 5.45 -20.90
N MET A 268 5.73 4.34 -20.30
CA MET A 268 4.84 3.26 -19.82
C MET A 268 4.77 3.21 -18.29
N LEU A 269 3.60 2.89 -17.77
CA LEU A 269 3.40 2.65 -16.35
C LEU A 269 4.08 1.35 -15.95
N THR A 270 4.91 1.39 -14.92
CA THR A 270 5.65 0.23 -14.39
C THR A 270 5.37 0.05 -12.89
N GLU A 271 5.87 -1.03 -12.31
CA GLU A 271 5.74 -1.20 -10.87
C GLU A 271 6.53 -0.17 -10.05
N ALA A 272 7.57 0.45 -10.62
CA ALA A 272 8.30 1.54 -9.97
C ALA A 272 7.34 2.70 -9.68
N ASP A 273 6.43 2.96 -10.61
CA ASP A 273 5.45 4.02 -10.49
C ASP A 273 4.44 3.72 -9.37
N ILE A 274 3.95 2.48 -9.31
CA ILE A 274 3.04 2.01 -8.24
C ILE A 274 3.72 2.09 -6.86
N ARG A 275 4.99 1.71 -6.78
CA ARG A 275 5.78 1.73 -5.54
C ARG A 275 6.03 3.15 -5.04
N LEU A 276 6.25 4.11 -5.93
CA LEU A 276 6.33 5.53 -5.58
C LEU A 276 4.96 6.10 -5.19
N PHE A 277 3.92 5.84 -6.00
CA PHE A 277 2.58 6.38 -5.84
C PHE A 277 2.00 6.15 -4.45
N VAL A 278 2.15 4.94 -3.89
CA VAL A 278 1.61 4.64 -2.56
C VAL A 278 2.23 5.47 -1.45
N THR A 279 3.44 6.01 -1.63
CA THR A 279 4.04 6.97 -0.70
C THR A 279 3.55 8.39 -0.99
N LEU A 280 3.52 8.82 -2.25
CA LEU A 280 3.10 10.19 -2.62
C LEU A 280 1.66 10.50 -2.19
N ILE A 281 0.73 9.57 -2.40
CA ILE A 281 -0.68 9.77 -2.04
C ILE A 281 -0.92 9.91 -0.53
N ARG A 282 0.06 9.56 0.30
CA ARG A 282 0.04 9.70 1.77
C ARG A 282 0.89 10.87 2.26
N PHE A 283 1.65 11.52 1.38
CA PHE A 283 2.72 12.42 1.79
C PHE A 283 2.19 13.66 2.48
N ASP A 284 1.33 14.42 1.82
CA ASP A 284 0.84 15.72 2.32
C ASP A 284 -0.04 15.53 3.57
N GLU A 285 -0.85 14.48 3.57
CA GLU A 285 -1.83 14.20 4.64
C GLU A 285 -1.19 13.57 5.90
N VAL A 286 -0.17 12.74 5.72
CA VAL A 286 0.44 11.98 6.83
C VAL A 286 1.89 12.36 7.01
N TYR A 287 2.74 12.14 6.02
CA TYR A 287 4.19 12.20 6.23
C TYR A 287 4.71 13.62 6.49
N ALA A 288 4.11 14.64 5.86
CA ALA A 288 4.49 16.03 6.07
C ALA A 288 4.32 16.44 7.54
N VAL A 289 3.18 16.11 8.16
CA VAL A 289 2.91 16.50 9.55
C VAL A 289 3.44 15.47 10.54
N HIS A 290 3.05 14.20 10.35
CA HIS A 290 3.28 13.14 11.31
C HIS A 290 4.75 12.71 11.37
N PHE A 291 5.39 12.58 10.21
CA PHE A 291 6.82 12.24 10.10
C PHE A 291 7.71 13.47 9.89
N LYS A 292 7.13 14.68 10.02
CA LYS A 292 7.83 15.96 9.87
C LYS A 292 8.54 16.11 8.52
N CYS A 293 8.09 15.41 7.49
CA CYS A 293 8.66 15.54 6.13
C CYS A 293 8.12 16.81 5.44
N ASN A 294 8.37 17.99 6.03
CA ASN A 294 7.63 19.23 5.74
C ASN A 294 8.48 20.33 5.05
N ARG A 295 9.61 20.00 4.42
CA ARG A 295 10.38 20.98 3.62
C ARG A 295 9.57 21.52 2.43
N LYS A 296 8.83 20.63 1.77
CA LYS A 296 7.99 20.90 0.59
C LYS A 296 6.95 19.79 0.44
N MET A 297 5.69 20.13 0.25
CA MET A 297 4.60 19.18 0.01
C MET A 297 4.60 18.67 -1.44
N VAL A 298 4.05 17.49 -1.69
CA VAL A 298 3.88 16.92 -3.04
C VAL A 298 3.09 17.87 -3.94
N ARG A 299 2.04 18.53 -3.43
CA ARG A 299 1.28 19.54 -4.19
C ARG A 299 2.10 20.75 -4.67
N GLU A 300 3.30 20.95 -4.15
CA GLU A 300 4.22 22.02 -4.54
C GLU A 300 5.25 21.57 -5.58
N TYR A 301 5.26 20.28 -5.96
CA TYR A 301 6.02 19.73 -7.07
C TYR A 301 5.10 19.54 -8.28
N PRO A 302 5.17 20.38 -9.33
CA PRO A 302 4.21 20.33 -10.43
C PRO A 302 4.18 18.97 -11.14
N ASN A 303 5.33 18.35 -11.42
CA ASN A 303 5.35 17.07 -12.13
C ASN A 303 4.89 15.93 -11.23
N LEU A 304 5.43 15.80 -10.01
CA LEU A 304 5.01 14.80 -9.02
C LEU A 304 3.53 14.90 -8.67
N PHE A 305 2.99 16.11 -8.52
CA PHE A 305 1.57 16.30 -8.22
C PHE A 305 0.68 15.87 -9.39
N ASN A 306 1.04 16.25 -10.62
CA ASN A 306 0.30 15.82 -11.81
C ASN A 306 0.40 14.32 -12.05
N TYR A 307 1.60 13.75 -11.90
CA TYR A 307 1.87 12.32 -11.92
C TYR A 307 1.02 11.55 -10.89
N THR A 308 0.95 12.05 -9.64
CA THR A 308 0.15 11.43 -8.58
C THR A 308 -1.34 11.47 -8.92
N LYS A 309 -1.84 12.59 -9.42
CA LYS A 309 -3.24 12.71 -9.88
C LYS A 309 -3.54 11.78 -11.05
N GLU A 310 -2.62 11.64 -12.00
CA GLU A 310 -2.80 10.77 -13.15
C GLU A 310 -2.95 9.30 -12.72
N ILE A 311 -2.04 8.80 -11.88
CA ILE A 311 -2.12 7.43 -11.35
C ILE A 311 -3.37 7.26 -10.48
N TYR A 312 -3.75 8.26 -9.69
CA TYR A 312 -5.00 8.25 -8.92
C TYR A 312 -6.24 8.12 -9.81
N GLN A 313 -6.20 8.71 -11.01
CA GLN A 313 -7.28 8.71 -11.98
C GLN A 313 -7.23 7.53 -12.95
N PHE A 314 -6.23 6.65 -12.81
CA PHE A 314 -6.02 5.52 -13.72
C PHE A 314 -7.30 4.68 -13.79
N ARG A 315 -7.91 4.64 -14.98
CA ARG A 315 -9.14 3.89 -15.23
C ARG A 315 -8.76 2.50 -15.73
N LYS A 316 -9.53 1.51 -15.25
CA LYS A 316 -9.57 0.18 -15.85
C LYS A 316 -10.27 0.24 -17.20
#